data_AF-A0AAU7Q4Y2-F1
#
_entry.id   AF-A0AAU7Q4Y2-F1
#
_cell.length_a   1.000
_cell.length_b   1.000
_cell.length_c   1.000
_cell.angle_alpha   90.00
_cell.angle_beta   90.00
_cell.angle_gamma   90.00
#
_symmetry.space_group_name_H-M   'P 1'
#
loop_
_entity.id
_entity.type
_entity.pdbx_description
1 polymer ?
#
loop_
_entity_poly.entity_id
_entity_poly.type
_entity_poly.pdbx_seq_one_letter_code
_entity_poly.pdbx_strand_id
1 'polypeptide(L)'
;MAKSFLRSGGLNGILALGEDGLPVYASALQLRETLRLRGQQRLLDCLAIPQPNEQGDRLDWYSPIEGKVTSWAAASDSQRASALRQLESCRAAADEISARAQRAEKVAQKRFGMLLAKVMHFPDQNHVYLVGDTAVLTFWGFTKLNEKKPRRSVRMPASRAAGARSGHYSGSPRTRSRPACPCANQPSADATACCIRSYLCNRHRDRPRPASATGGCSAPPCTAASVVDPAFFGAAGHPDITGI
;
A
#
# COMPACT_ATOMS: atom_id res chain seq x y z
N MET A 1 24.57 14.94 6.48
CA MET A 1 23.58 13.86 6.68
C MET A 1 23.76 12.85 5.58
N ALA A 2 24.15 11.63 5.94
CA ALA A 2 24.47 10.58 4.98
C ALA A 2 23.17 9.84 4.63
N LYS A 3 22.57 10.18 3.49
CA LYS A 3 21.38 9.47 3.00
C LYS A 3 21.79 8.02 2.70
N SER A 4 21.22 7.05 3.41
CA SER A 4 21.56 5.64 3.20
C SER A 4 21.05 5.19 1.83
N PHE A 5 21.94 4.69 0.98
CA PHE A 5 21.55 4.12 -0.31
C PHE A 5 20.73 2.84 -0.09
N LEU A 6 19.58 2.74 -0.77
CA LEU A 6 18.69 1.58 -0.67
C LEU A 6 18.81 0.69 -1.90
N ARG A 7 18.63 1.29 -3.09
CA ARG A 7 18.58 0.55 -4.34
C ARG A 7 18.81 1.44 -5.55
N SER A 8 19.46 0.89 -6.56
CA SER A 8 19.46 1.44 -7.92
C SER A 8 18.72 0.49 -8.85
N GLY A 9 18.04 1.02 -9.87
CA GLY A 9 17.45 0.19 -10.92
C GLY A 9 17.03 0.99 -12.13
N GLY A 10 17.16 0.35 -13.29
CA GLY A 10 16.75 0.92 -14.58
C GLY A 10 15.23 0.99 -14.71
N LEU A 11 14.76 1.85 -15.61
CA LEU A 11 13.33 2.06 -15.88
C LEU A 11 12.73 1.00 -16.83
N ASN A 12 13.52 0.02 -17.26
CA ASN A 12 13.09 -1.05 -18.16
C ASN A 12 12.15 -2.03 -17.44
N GLY A 13 11.01 -2.35 -18.06
CA GLY A 13 10.05 -3.33 -17.52
C GLY A 13 9.15 -2.81 -16.39
N ILE A 14 9.27 -1.53 -16.03
CA ILE A 14 8.37 -0.83 -15.11
C ILE A 14 7.76 0.38 -15.82
N LEU A 15 6.51 0.68 -15.51
CA LEU A 15 5.79 1.82 -16.06
C LEU A 15 5.70 2.90 -14.99
N ALA A 16 6.26 4.07 -15.28
CA ALA A 16 6.10 5.25 -14.44
C ALA A 16 4.65 5.72 -14.50
N LEU A 17 4.02 5.83 -13.33
CA LEU A 17 2.74 6.51 -13.20
C LEU A 17 3.01 8.01 -13.22
N GLY A 18 2.05 8.78 -13.71
CA GLY A 18 2.21 10.21 -13.89
C GLY A 18 0.90 10.91 -14.19
N GLU A 19 0.95 12.23 -14.27
CA GLU A 19 -0.15 13.10 -14.67
C GLU A 19 0.29 13.98 -15.84
N ASP A 20 -0.50 14.06 -16.91
CA ASP A 20 -0.17 14.81 -18.13
C ASP A 20 1.21 14.47 -18.74
N GLY A 21 1.62 13.21 -18.66
CA GLY A 21 2.94 12.75 -19.15
C GLY A 21 4.12 13.06 -18.22
N LEU A 22 3.89 13.74 -17.10
CA LEU A 22 4.92 13.95 -16.07
C LEU A 22 4.89 12.81 -15.06
N PRO A 23 5.98 12.02 -14.93
CA PRO A 23 6.00 10.91 -13.99
C PRO A 23 6.09 11.40 -12.54
N VAL A 24 5.48 10.66 -11.61
CA VAL A 24 5.40 11.04 -10.18
C VAL A 24 6.80 11.24 -9.59
N TYR A 25 7.79 10.43 -9.98
CA TYR A 25 9.18 10.57 -9.49
C TYR A 25 9.85 11.88 -9.94
N ALA A 26 9.49 12.44 -11.10
CA ALA A 26 10.04 13.72 -11.55
C ALA A 26 9.53 14.89 -10.69
N SER A 27 8.32 14.77 -10.14
CA SER A 27 7.76 15.72 -9.17
C SER A 27 8.11 15.39 -7.72
N ALA A 28 9.03 14.46 -7.46
CA ALA A 28 9.33 13.97 -6.11
C ALA A 28 9.72 15.09 -5.16
N LEU A 29 10.60 16.00 -5.57
CA LEU A 29 11.05 17.11 -4.73
C LEU A 29 9.88 18.00 -4.32
N GLN A 30 9.02 18.36 -5.28
CA GLN A 30 7.84 19.20 -5.04
C GLN A 30 6.82 18.51 -4.13
N LEU A 31 6.57 17.22 -4.37
CA LEU A 31 5.67 16.42 -3.54
C LEU A 31 6.16 16.37 -2.10
N ARG A 32 7.44 16.06 -1.91
CA ARG A 32 8.06 15.97 -0.59
C ARG A 32 8.05 17.32 0.13
N GLU A 33 8.40 18.40 -0.55
CA GLU A 33 8.39 19.73 0.08
C GLU A 33 6.97 20.14 0.50
N THR A 34 5.98 19.86 -0.35
CA THR A 34 4.58 20.14 0.00
C THR A 34 4.11 19.31 1.19
N LEU A 35 4.48 18.03 1.26
CA LEU A 35 4.17 17.17 2.41
C LEU A 35 4.88 17.63 3.69
N ARG A 36 6.11 18.14 3.57
CA ARG A 36 6.89 18.71 4.68
C ARG A 36 6.20 19.93 5.26
N LEU A 37 5.76 20.85 4.40
CA LEU A 37 5.01 22.05 4.78
C LEU A 37 3.64 21.71 5.41
N ARG A 38 3.06 20.55 5.07
CA ARG A 38 1.82 20.04 5.67
C ARG A 38 2.04 19.19 6.93
N GLY A 39 3.27 19.12 7.44
CA GLY A 39 3.60 18.37 8.66
C GLY A 39 3.54 16.84 8.52
N GLN A 40 3.54 16.30 7.30
CA GLN A 40 3.34 14.87 7.03
C GLN A 40 4.65 14.08 7.09
N GLN A 41 5.39 14.19 8.20
CA GLN A 41 6.72 13.57 8.34
C GLN A 41 6.67 12.04 8.23
N ARG A 42 5.69 11.38 8.86
CA ARG A 42 5.54 9.92 8.78
C ARG A 42 5.42 9.42 7.34
N LEU A 43 4.71 10.16 6.48
CA LEU A 43 4.58 9.83 5.06
C LEU A 43 5.89 10.11 4.29
N LEU A 44 6.62 11.17 4.65
CA LEU A 44 7.92 11.48 4.06
C LEU A 44 8.99 10.44 4.39
N ASP A 45 8.95 9.89 5.61
CA ASP A 45 9.85 8.83 6.06
C ASP A 45 9.52 7.50 5.36
N CYS A 46 8.22 7.26 5.08
CA CYS A 46 7.75 6.12 4.31
C CYS A 46 8.23 6.12 2.83
N LEU A 47 8.65 7.27 2.29
CA LEU A 47 8.99 7.43 0.87
C LEU A 47 10.50 7.62 0.69
N ALA A 48 11.15 6.75 -0.08
CA ALA A 48 12.54 6.96 -0.48
C ALA A 48 12.69 8.22 -1.35
N ILE A 49 13.89 8.78 -1.40
CA ILE A 49 14.24 9.94 -2.21
C ILE A 49 14.80 9.43 -3.55
N PRO A 50 14.09 9.62 -4.68
CA PRO A 50 14.62 9.28 -5.99
C PRO A 50 15.67 10.30 -6.43
N GLN A 51 16.75 9.81 -7.03
CA GLN A 51 17.80 10.58 -7.67
C GLN A 51 17.99 10.02 -9.08
N PRO A 52 17.53 10.71 -10.13
CA PRO A 52 17.83 10.31 -11.50
C PRO A 52 19.32 10.43 -11.76
N ASN A 53 19.87 9.47 -12.50
CA ASN A 53 21.22 9.59 -13.02
C ASN A 53 21.27 10.62 -14.16
N GLU A 54 22.49 11.02 -14.55
CA GLU A 54 22.72 12.02 -15.60
C GLU A 54 22.11 11.63 -16.95
N GLN A 55 22.03 10.33 -17.24
CA GLN A 55 21.46 9.79 -18.49
C GLN A 55 19.92 9.65 -18.44
N GLY A 56 19.30 9.77 -17.26
CA GLY A 56 17.85 9.65 -17.07
C GLY A 56 17.26 8.24 -17.25
N ASP A 57 18.09 7.21 -17.45
CA ASP A 57 17.66 5.83 -17.67
C ASP A 57 17.60 4.99 -16.38
N ARG A 58 18.16 5.51 -15.28
CA ARG A 58 18.26 4.85 -13.97
C ARG A 58 17.88 5.80 -12.84
N LEU A 59 17.27 5.21 -11.80
CA LEU A 59 16.95 5.91 -10.55
C LEU A 59 17.68 5.26 -9.39
N ASP A 60 18.41 6.09 -8.64
CA ASP A 60 19.00 5.74 -7.36
C ASP A 60 18.06 6.18 -6.24
N TRP A 61 17.75 5.27 -5.32
CA TRP A 61 16.81 5.48 -4.23
C TRP A 61 17.55 5.51 -2.91
N TYR A 62 17.33 6.57 -2.16
CA TYR A 62 17.95 6.78 -0.86
C TYR A 62 16.92 6.86 0.26
N SER A 63 17.29 6.39 1.44
CA SER A 63 16.50 6.52 2.64
C SER A 63 16.42 7.99 3.10
N PRO A 64 15.25 8.48 3.50
CA PRO A 64 15.12 9.80 4.12
C PRO A 64 15.63 9.82 5.57
N ILE A 65 15.71 8.66 6.22
CA ILE A 65 16.16 8.47 7.60
C ILE A 65 17.46 7.66 7.63
N GLU A 66 18.24 7.85 8.68
CA GLU A 66 19.45 7.05 8.93
C GLU A 66 19.09 5.80 9.74
N GLY A 67 19.76 4.68 9.46
CA GLY A 67 19.54 3.44 10.20
C GLY A 67 20.01 2.19 9.46
N LYS A 68 19.87 1.04 10.12
CA LYS A 68 20.21 -0.26 9.52
C LYS A 68 19.20 -0.61 8.44
N VAL A 69 19.67 -0.73 7.20
CA VAL A 69 18.85 -1.14 6.06
C VAL A 69 18.67 -2.66 6.06
N THR A 70 17.43 -3.10 6.07
CA THR A 70 17.02 -4.51 5.99
C THR A 70 16.03 -4.67 4.84
N SER A 71 16.27 -5.61 3.92
CA SER A 71 15.32 -5.89 2.84
C SER A 71 14.07 -6.58 3.36
N TRP A 72 12.95 -6.47 2.64
CA TRP A 72 11.71 -7.15 3.00
C TRP A 72 11.90 -8.66 3.26
N ALA A 73 12.71 -9.33 2.43
CA ALA A 73 12.98 -10.76 2.55
C ALA A 73 13.79 -11.12 3.80
N ALA A 74 14.69 -10.24 4.24
CA ALA A 74 15.54 -10.44 5.42
C ALA A 74 14.87 -10.00 6.74
N ALA A 75 13.76 -9.27 6.68
CA ALA A 75 13.04 -8.78 7.85
C ALA A 75 12.33 -9.92 8.58
N SER A 76 12.22 -9.84 9.91
CA SER A 76 11.43 -10.77 10.70
C SER A 76 9.93 -10.58 10.50
N ASP A 77 9.11 -11.56 10.88
CA ASP A 77 7.65 -11.46 10.74
C ASP A 77 7.04 -10.34 11.60
N SER A 78 7.63 -10.06 12.77
CA SER A 78 7.21 -8.94 13.62
C SER A 78 7.52 -7.59 12.98
N GLN A 79 8.71 -7.46 12.38
CA GLN A 79 9.12 -6.29 11.63
C GLN A 79 8.25 -6.06 10.40
N ARG A 80 8.01 -7.10 9.58
CA ARG A 80 7.09 -7.03 8.43
C ARG A 80 5.69 -6.62 8.86
N ALA A 81 5.18 -7.16 9.96
CA ALA A 81 3.88 -6.79 10.50
C ALA A 81 3.78 -5.31 10.92
N SER A 82 4.82 -4.80 11.58
CA SER A 82 4.89 -3.39 11.95
C SER A 82 4.95 -2.49 10.72
N ALA A 83 5.81 -2.85 9.76
CA ALA A 83 5.94 -2.17 8.49
C ALA A 83 4.62 -2.10 7.71
N LEU A 84 3.83 -3.17 7.65
CA LEU A 84 2.52 -3.15 6.97
C LEU A 84 1.55 -2.15 7.59
N ARG A 85 1.47 -2.09 8.93
CA ARG A 85 0.62 -1.11 9.62
C ARG A 85 1.06 0.32 9.35
N GLN A 86 2.37 0.56 9.31
CA GLN A 86 2.92 1.87 8.96
C GLN A 86 2.56 2.25 7.51
N LEU A 87 2.75 1.33 6.56
CA LEU A 87 2.44 1.57 5.14
C LEU A 87 0.95 1.81 4.91
N GLU A 88 0.07 1.10 5.63
CA GLU A 88 -1.38 1.30 5.56
C GLU A 88 -1.79 2.68 6.09
N SER A 89 -1.20 3.10 7.22
CA SER A 89 -1.40 4.45 7.76
C SER A 89 -0.88 5.54 6.81
N CYS A 90 0.31 5.34 6.22
CA CYS A 90 0.89 6.22 5.21
C CYS A 90 -0.03 6.30 3.96
N ARG A 91 -0.60 5.17 3.51
CA ARG A 91 -1.54 5.14 2.37
C ARG A 91 -2.81 5.92 2.65
N ALA A 92 -3.45 5.67 3.80
CA ALA A 92 -4.65 6.38 4.19
C ALA A 92 -4.43 7.90 4.26
N ALA A 93 -3.31 8.34 4.84
CA ALA A 93 -2.94 9.76 4.88
C ALA A 93 -2.74 10.34 3.47
N ALA A 94 -2.01 9.64 2.60
CA ALA A 94 -1.81 10.07 1.21
C ALA A 94 -3.14 10.19 0.45
N ASP A 95 -4.05 9.21 0.61
CA ASP A 95 -5.37 9.20 -0.02
C ASP A 95 -6.21 10.39 0.47
N GLU A 96 -6.26 10.67 1.77
CA GLU A 96 -6.99 11.80 2.34
C GLU A 96 -6.45 13.15 1.84
N ILE A 97 -5.12 13.33 1.83
CA ILE A 97 -4.46 14.54 1.34
C ILE A 97 -4.73 14.72 -0.16
N SER A 98 -4.66 13.63 -0.92
CA SER A 98 -4.90 13.65 -2.36
C SER A 98 -6.34 14.05 -2.69
N ALA A 99 -7.32 13.45 -2.02
CA ALA A 99 -8.75 13.73 -2.21
C ALA A 99 -9.11 15.18 -1.83
N ARG A 100 -8.48 15.73 -0.80
CA ARG A 100 -8.62 17.17 -0.48
C ARG A 100 -8.03 18.05 -1.57
N ALA A 101 -6.81 17.75 -2.03
CA ALA A 101 -6.12 18.56 -3.02
C ALA A 101 -6.80 18.54 -4.41
N GLN A 102 -7.41 17.42 -4.81
CA GLN A 102 -8.16 17.29 -6.06
C GLN A 102 -9.44 18.13 -6.10
N ARG A 103 -10.02 18.46 -4.94
CA ARG A 103 -11.20 19.33 -4.82
C ARG A 103 -10.86 20.82 -4.81
N ALA A 104 -9.58 21.19 -4.71
CA ALA A 104 -9.18 22.59 -4.73
C ALA A 104 -9.43 23.23 -6.09
N GLU A 105 -9.73 24.52 -6.14
CA GLU A 105 -10.02 25.22 -7.40
C GLU A 105 -8.77 25.40 -8.27
N LYS A 106 -7.60 25.58 -7.62
CA LYS A 106 -6.32 25.83 -8.30
C LYS A 106 -5.83 24.58 -9.02
N VAL A 107 -5.60 24.69 -10.33
CA VAL A 107 -5.11 23.59 -11.19
C VAL A 107 -3.84 22.93 -10.64
N ALA A 108 -2.88 23.71 -10.14
CA ALA A 108 -1.65 23.18 -9.55
C ALA A 108 -1.91 22.29 -8.32
N GLN A 109 -2.91 22.63 -7.50
CA GLN A 109 -3.28 21.84 -6.33
C GLN A 109 -4.04 20.57 -6.74
N LYS A 110 -4.90 20.65 -7.76
CA LYS A 110 -5.53 19.46 -8.34
C LYS A 110 -4.50 18.47 -8.86
N ARG A 111 -3.55 18.94 -9.67
CA ARG A 111 -2.46 18.11 -10.21
C ARG A 111 -1.62 17.49 -9.09
N PHE A 112 -1.27 18.26 -8.06
CA PHE A 112 -0.61 17.72 -6.86
C PHE A 112 -1.42 16.57 -6.26
N GLY A 113 -2.73 16.73 -6.10
CA GLY A 113 -3.60 15.67 -5.60
C GLY A 113 -3.65 14.43 -6.51
N MET A 114 -3.65 14.60 -7.83
CA MET A 114 -3.64 13.49 -8.79
C MET A 114 -2.32 12.71 -8.76
N LEU A 115 -1.19 13.42 -8.66
CA LEU A 115 0.14 12.81 -8.50
C LEU A 115 0.26 12.08 -7.15
N LEU A 116 -0.21 12.70 -6.06
CA LEU A 116 -0.12 12.12 -4.73
C LEU A 116 -0.96 10.84 -4.59
N ALA A 117 -2.13 10.76 -5.25
CA ALA A 117 -2.93 9.54 -5.29
C ALA A 117 -2.18 8.33 -5.87
N LYS A 118 -1.19 8.60 -6.72
CA LYS A 118 -0.33 7.60 -7.39
C LYS A 118 0.97 7.32 -6.62
N VAL A 119 1.29 8.09 -5.57
CA VAL A 119 2.60 8.01 -4.89
C VAL A 119 2.80 6.65 -4.22
N MET A 120 1.79 6.07 -3.59
CA MET A 120 1.92 4.82 -2.84
C MET A 120 1.83 3.56 -3.73
N HIS A 121 1.93 3.69 -5.06
CA HIS A 121 1.99 2.55 -5.98
C HIS A 121 3.43 2.11 -6.18
N PHE A 122 3.70 0.81 -6.05
CA PHE A 122 5.02 0.24 -6.30
C PHE A 122 4.87 -1.15 -6.95
N PRO A 123 5.89 -1.63 -7.69
CA PRO A 123 5.75 -2.83 -8.52
C PRO A 123 5.64 -4.14 -7.73
N ASP A 124 6.40 -4.32 -6.64
CA ASP A 124 6.28 -5.49 -5.76
C ASP A 124 6.96 -5.28 -4.38
N GLN A 125 6.77 -6.25 -3.49
CA GLN A 125 7.32 -6.25 -2.12
C GLN A 125 8.85 -6.16 -2.02
N ASN A 126 9.61 -6.51 -3.07
CA ASN A 126 11.09 -6.40 -3.06
C ASN A 126 11.55 -4.93 -3.10
N HIS A 127 10.62 -4.01 -3.28
CA HIS A 127 10.85 -2.57 -3.29
C HIS A 127 10.55 -1.93 -1.92
N VAL A 128 10.20 -2.76 -0.92
CA VAL A 128 10.01 -2.34 0.47
C VAL A 128 11.30 -2.63 1.26
N TYR A 129 11.80 -1.64 1.96
CA TYR A 129 12.93 -1.76 2.87
C TYR A 129 12.51 -1.34 4.28
N LEU A 130 13.18 -1.88 5.29
CA LEU A 130 13.07 -1.41 6.65
C LEU A 130 14.38 -0.74 7.02
N VAL A 131 14.31 0.51 7.44
CA VAL A 131 15.47 1.28 7.90
C VAL A 131 15.26 1.54 9.38
N GLY A 132 15.97 0.78 10.22
CA GLY A 132 15.60 0.65 11.62
C GLY A 132 14.21 0.00 11.76
N ASP A 133 13.25 0.75 12.31
CA ASP A 133 11.86 0.32 12.51
C ASP A 133 10.87 0.92 11.52
N THR A 134 11.34 1.72 10.56
CA THR A 134 10.48 2.42 9.60
C THR A 134 10.49 1.74 8.25
N ALA A 135 9.30 1.52 7.69
CA ALA A 135 9.14 0.99 6.33
C ALA A 135 9.37 2.10 5.29
N VAL A 136 10.37 1.92 4.42
CA VAL A 136 10.72 2.86 3.35
C VAL A 136 10.46 2.22 1.99
N LEU A 137 9.62 2.84 1.17
CA LEU A 137 9.28 2.40 -0.18
C LEU A 137 10.28 2.95 -1.20
N THR A 138 10.76 2.09 -2.10
CA THR A 138 11.50 2.44 -3.32
C THR A 138 10.62 2.21 -4.55
N PHE A 139 10.95 2.81 -5.70
CA PHE A 139 10.16 2.69 -6.94
C PHE A 139 8.68 2.99 -6.73
N TRP A 140 8.40 3.95 -5.87
CA TRP A 140 7.05 4.44 -5.66
C TRP A 140 6.64 5.31 -6.86
N GLY A 141 5.34 5.34 -7.18
CA GLY A 141 4.84 5.89 -8.43
C GLY A 141 5.14 5.03 -9.67
N PHE A 142 5.46 3.74 -9.50
CA PHE A 142 5.64 2.79 -10.60
C PHE A 142 4.71 1.59 -10.50
N THR A 143 4.39 0.99 -11.64
CA THR A 143 3.73 -0.32 -11.72
C THR A 143 4.55 -1.26 -12.59
N LYS A 144 4.39 -2.58 -12.42
CA LYS A 144 4.96 -3.54 -13.37
C LYS A 144 4.36 -3.30 -14.75
N LEU A 145 5.20 -3.36 -15.77
CA LEU A 145 4.70 -3.44 -17.13
C LEU A 145 4.03 -4.81 -17.26
N ASN A 146 2.70 -4.84 -17.24
CA ASN A 146 2.00 -6.05 -17.64
C ASN A 146 2.39 -6.29 -19.09
N GLU A 147 3.12 -7.37 -19.35
CA GLU A 147 3.20 -7.99 -20.67
C GLU A 147 1.78 -8.42 -21.07
N LYS A 148 0.93 -7.45 -21.43
CA LYS A 148 -0.30 -7.75 -22.14
C LYS A 148 0.19 -8.34 -23.46
N LYS A 149 0.09 -9.68 -23.54
CA LYS A 149 0.23 -10.48 -24.76
C LYS A 149 -0.18 -9.62 -25.96
N PRO A 150 0.62 -9.59 -27.04
CA PRO A 150 0.33 -8.75 -28.19
C PRO A 150 -1.13 -8.96 -28.53
N ARG A 151 -1.89 -7.85 -28.54
CA ARG A 151 -3.28 -7.83 -28.95
C ARG A 151 -3.37 -8.70 -30.19
N ARG A 152 -4.04 -9.86 -30.08
CA ARG A 152 -4.40 -10.66 -31.24
C ARG A 152 -4.96 -9.66 -32.24
N SER A 153 -4.26 -9.49 -33.34
CA SER A 153 -4.78 -8.80 -34.51
C SER A 153 -6.17 -9.37 -34.73
N VAL A 154 -7.16 -8.49 -34.76
CA VAL A 154 -8.52 -8.87 -35.13
C VAL A 154 -8.42 -9.39 -36.56
N ARG A 155 -8.34 -10.71 -36.69
CA ARG A 155 -8.56 -11.38 -37.97
C ARG A 155 -10.06 -11.23 -38.23
N MET A 156 -10.39 -10.49 -39.29
CA MET A 156 -11.74 -10.37 -39.82
C MET A 156 -12.42 -11.75 -39.88
N PRO A 157 -13.67 -11.90 -39.42
CA PRO A 157 -14.40 -13.16 -39.63
C PRO A 157 -14.88 -13.23 -41.08
N ALA A 158 -14.39 -14.23 -41.81
CA ALA A 158 -15.05 -14.68 -43.03
C ALA A 158 -16.35 -15.39 -42.66
N SER A 159 -17.41 -15.04 -43.38
CA SER A 159 -18.79 -15.46 -43.19
C SER A 159 -19.00 -16.98 -43.28
N ARG A 160 -19.59 -17.51 -42.21
CA ARG A 160 -20.62 -18.56 -42.12
C ARG A 160 -20.98 -19.34 -43.40
N ALA A 161 -20.87 -20.68 -43.31
CA ALA A 161 -21.88 -21.61 -43.81
C ALA A 161 -22.02 -22.78 -42.82
N ALA A 162 -23.26 -23.13 -42.52
CA ALA A 162 -23.71 -24.03 -41.46
C ALA A 162 -23.68 -25.50 -41.86
N GLY A 163 -23.57 -26.42 -40.88
CA GLY A 163 -23.70 -27.84 -41.15
C GLY A 163 -23.53 -28.79 -39.95
N ALA A 164 -24.56 -28.83 -39.08
CA ALA A 164 -25.16 -30.05 -38.51
C ALA A 164 -24.49 -30.88 -37.38
N ARG A 165 -25.40 -31.29 -36.46
CA ARG A 165 -25.48 -32.51 -35.63
C ARG A 165 -24.79 -32.57 -34.25
N SER A 166 -25.62 -32.32 -33.24
CA SER A 166 -25.99 -33.22 -32.12
C SER A 166 -25.06 -34.40 -31.81
N GLY A 167 -24.56 -34.42 -30.58
CA GLY A 167 -24.08 -35.63 -29.88
C GLY A 167 -24.14 -35.41 -28.37
N HIS A 168 -25.10 -36.07 -27.72
CA HIS A 168 -25.20 -36.21 -26.27
C HIS A 168 -23.96 -36.90 -25.70
N TYR A 169 -23.42 -36.43 -24.57
CA TYR A 169 -22.80 -37.31 -23.58
C TYR A 169 -22.94 -36.75 -22.16
N SER A 170 -23.57 -37.54 -21.30
CA SER A 170 -23.68 -37.35 -19.87
C SER A 170 -22.37 -37.72 -19.18
N GLY A 171 -21.97 -36.97 -18.15
CA GLY A 171 -20.94 -37.42 -17.21
C GLY A 171 -20.29 -36.30 -16.44
N SER A 172 -20.86 -35.95 -15.29
CA SER A 172 -20.12 -35.23 -14.24
C SER A 172 -19.05 -36.16 -13.65
N PRO A 173 -17.92 -35.61 -13.21
CA PRO A 173 -17.65 -35.66 -11.78
C PRO A 173 -17.46 -34.26 -11.21
N ARG A 174 -18.16 -34.00 -10.11
CA ARG A 174 -18.00 -32.80 -9.28
C ARG A 174 -16.59 -32.78 -8.70
N THR A 175 -15.68 -32.07 -9.34
CA THR A 175 -14.54 -31.48 -8.63
C THR A 175 -15.08 -30.30 -7.82
N ARG A 176 -14.96 -30.38 -6.49
CA ARG A 176 -15.20 -29.23 -5.60
C ARG A 176 -14.24 -28.11 -6.02
N SER A 177 -14.74 -27.19 -6.83
CA SER A 177 -14.13 -25.90 -7.07
C SER A 177 -14.09 -25.17 -5.72
N ARG A 178 -12.87 -24.93 -5.25
CA ARG A 178 -12.59 -23.96 -4.18
C ARG A 178 -13.24 -22.64 -4.57
N PRO A 179 -13.83 -21.86 -3.66
CA PRO A 179 -14.14 -20.48 -3.96
C PRO A 179 -12.82 -19.76 -4.22
N ALA A 180 -12.57 -19.41 -5.49
CA ALA A 180 -11.58 -18.43 -5.84
C ALA A 180 -12.02 -17.11 -5.20
N CYS A 181 -11.12 -16.47 -4.45
CA CYS A 181 -11.34 -15.15 -3.88
C CYS A 181 -11.87 -14.19 -4.97
N PRO A 182 -12.95 -13.43 -4.75
CA PRO A 182 -13.52 -12.54 -5.77
C PRO A 182 -12.64 -11.34 -6.18
N CYS A 183 -11.40 -11.23 -5.71
CA CYS A 183 -10.54 -10.07 -5.93
C CYS A 183 -9.77 -10.08 -7.26
N ALA A 184 -9.82 -11.16 -8.05
CA ALA A 184 -8.98 -11.33 -9.24
C ALA A 184 -9.40 -10.50 -10.47
N ASN A 185 -10.50 -9.75 -10.42
CA ASN A 185 -11.07 -9.09 -11.61
C ASN A 185 -11.36 -7.58 -11.46
N GLN A 186 -10.70 -6.89 -10.52
CA GLN A 186 -10.79 -5.43 -10.40
C GLN A 186 -9.61 -4.70 -11.07
N PRO A 187 -9.85 -3.59 -11.80
CA PRO A 187 -8.82 -2.88 -12.54
C PRO A 187 -7.85 -2.13 -11.60
N SER A 188 -6.65 -2.72 -11.42
CA SER A 188 -5.31 -2.15 -11.22
C SER A 188 -5.04 -0.95 -10.27
N ALA A 189 -6.01 -0.39 -9.56
CA ALA A 189 -5.77 0.65 -8.54
C ALA A 189 -5.34 0.07 -7.17
N ASP A 190 -5.44 -1.24 -6.99
CA ASP A 190 -5.28 -1.90 -5.69
C ASP A 190 -4.00 -2.74 -5.58
N ALA A 191 -3.00 -2.66 -6.46
CA ALA A 191 -1.83 -3.55 -6.36
C ALA A 191 -1.09 -3.41 -5.01
N THR A 192 -0.90 -2.18 -4.50
CA THR A 192 -0.30 -1.94 -3.18
C THR A 192 -1.19 -2.44 -2.04
N ALA A 193 -2.48 -2.10 -2.07
CA ALA A 193 -3.40 -2.53 -1.03
C ALA A 193 -3.71 -4.03 -1.12
N CYS A 194 -3.58 -4.66 -2.27
CA CYS A 194 -3.67 -6.09 -2.50
C CYS A 194 -2.37 -6.78 -2.09
N CYS A 195 -1.19 -6.20 -2.31
CA CYS A 195 0.06 -6.72 -1.74
C CYS A 195 0.03 -6.63 -0.22
N ILE A 196 -0.35 -5.48 0.35
CA ILE A 196 -0.48 -5.28 1.81
C ILE A 196 -1.58 -6.18 2.38
N ARG A 197 -2.79 -6.20 1.80
CA ARG A 197 -3.90 -7.06 2.26
C ARG A 197 -3.67 -8.55 2.01
N SER A 198 -3.03 -8.95 0.91
CA SER A 198 -2.67 -10.35 0.63
C SER A 198 -1.63 -10.85 1.62
N TYR A 199 -0.63 -10.02 1.97
CA TYR A 199 0.35 -10.37 3.01
C TYR A 199 -0.32 -10.53 4.40
N LEU A 200 -1.25 -9.64 4.75
CA LEU A 200 -2.05 -9.75 5.98
C LEU A 200 -3.01 -10.96 5.96
N CYS A 201 -3.62 -11.27 4.82
CA CYS A 201 -4.47 -12.46 4.63
C CYS A 201 -3.66 -13.77 4.72
N ASN A 202 -2.45 -13.82 4.14
CA ASN A 202 -1.57 -14.99 4.25
C ASN A 202 -1.09 -15.20 5.69
N ARG A 203 -0.87 -14.13 6.46
CA ARG A 203 -0.48 -14.21 7.88
C ARG A 203 -1.54 -14.88 8.77
N HIS A 204 -2.83 -14.78 8.43
CA HIS A 204 -3.87 -15.51 9.14
C HIS A 204 -3.83 -17.03 8.88
N ARG A 205 -3.19 -17.47 7.79
CA ARG A 205 -3.00 -18.89 7.46
C ARG A 205 -1.81 -19.53 8.19
N ASP A 206 -0.76 -18.76 8.44
CA ASP A 206 0.47 -19.24 9.09
C ASP A 206 0.48 -19.07 10.61
N ARG A 207 -0.67 -18.80 11.24
CA ARG A 207 -0.77 -19.00 12.70
C ARG A 207 -0.59 -20.50 12.96
N PRO A 208 0.39 -20.93 13.78
CA PRO A 208 0.39 -22.29 14.28
C PRO A 208 -0.96 -22.53 14.96
N ARG A 209 -1.66 -23.58 14.52
CA ARG A 209 -2.88 -24.06 15.18
C ARG A 209 -2.56 -24.13 16.68
N PRO A 210 -3.34 -23.52 17.58
CA PRO A 210 -3.13 -23.72 19.01
C PRO A 210 -3.14 -25.23 19.24
N ALA A 211 -2.05 -25.76 19.79
CA ALA A 211 -1.98 -27.14 20.19
C ALA A 211 -3.18 -27.41 21.09
N SER A 212 -3.97 -28.40 20.71
CA SER A 212 -5.14 -28.88 21.41
C SER A 212 -4.84 -29.04 22.90
N ALA A 213 -5.34 -28.11 23.72
CA ALA A 213 -5.50 -28.33 25.14
C ALA A 213 -6.72 -29.25 25.31
N THR A 214 -6.45 -30.57 25.30
CA THR A 214 -7.32 -31.55 25.94
C THR A 214 -7.31 -31.26 27.44
N GLY A 215 -8.44 -30.81 27.98
CA GLY A 215 -8.57 -30.65 29.43
C GLY A 215 -9.87 -30.00 29.89
N GLY A 216 -10.86 -30.84 30.20
CA GLY A 216 -11.68 -30.68 31.41
C GLY A 216 -12.79 -29.65 31.40
N CYS A 217 -14.04 -30.15 31.37
CA CYS A 217 -15.23 -29.44 31.80
C CYS A 217 -15.11 -28.93 33.25
N SER A 218 -15.50 -27.68 33.52
CA SER A 218 -16.38 -27.33 34.65
C SER A 218 -16.86 -25.88 34.51
N ALA A 219 -18.17 -25.67 34.36
CA ALA A 219 -18.88 -24.49 34.88
C ALA A 219 -19.26 -24.79 36.36
N PRO A 220 -19.99 -23.94 37.13
CA PRO A 220 -20.41 -22.51 37.03
C PRO A 220 -20.01 -21.76 38.36
N PRO A 221 -20.63 -20.66 38.87
CA PRO A 221 -21.76 -19.87 38.38
C PRO A 221 -21.59 -18.33 38.33
N CYS A 222 -22.60 -17.75 37.68
CA CYS A 222 -22.95 -16.34 37.65
C CYS A 222 -23.11 -15.74 39.04
N THR A 223 -22.55 -14.54 39.24
CA THR A 223 -23.03 -13.59 40.25
C THR A 223 -23.11 -12.21 39.62
N ALA A 224 -24.29 -11.63 39.75
CA ALA A 224 -24.65 -10.28 39.33
C ALA A 224 -24.19 -9.22 40.36
N ALA A 225 -24.49 -7.94 40.06
CA ALA A 225 -24.42 -6.73 40.89
C ALA A 225 -23.03 -6.04 40.94
N SER A 226 -22.87 -4.71 40.87
CA SER A 226 -23.74 -3.54 40.72
C SER A 226 -22.85 -2.36 40.28
N VAL A 227 -23.30 -1.48 39.38
CA VAL A 227 -23.64 -0.05 39.61
C VAL A 227 -22.71 0.70 40.57
N VAL A 228 -21.96 1.70 40.07
CA VAL A 228 -22.11 3.13 40.44
C VAL A 228 -21.30 4.06 39.50
N ASP A 229 -21.88 5.24 39.33
CA ASP A 229 -21.71 6.39 38.42
C ASP A 229 -20.35 7.12 38.32
N PRO A 230 -20.23 8.07 37.36
CA PRO A 230 -19.04 8.81 36.98
C PRO A 230 -18.96 10.17 37.70
N ALA A 231 -17.76 10.72 37.90
CA ALA A 231 -17.51 12.16 38.00
C ALA A 231 -16.02 12.43 38.20
N PHE A 232 -15.37 13.08 37.23
CA PHE A 232 -14.28 14.00 37.55
C PHE A 232 -14.17 15.08 36.49
N PHE A 233 -15.02 16.10 36.65
CA PHE A 233 -14.88 17.42 36.05
C PHE A 233 -14.79 18.41 37.21
N GLY A 234 -13.74 19.23 37.23
CA GLY A 234 -13.51 20.30 38.21
C GLY A 234 -12.12 20.88 37.91
N ALA A 235 -11.97 21.97 37.14
CA ALA A 235 -12.40 23.35 37.34
C ALA A 235 -11.60 24.13 38.40
N ALA A 236 -11.22 25.34 37.98
CA ALA A 236 -10.82 26.54 38.74
C ALA A 236 -9.33 26.69 39.14
N GLY A 237 -8.79 27.86 38.77
CA GLY A 237 -7.52 28.35 39.29
C GLY A 237 -6.88 29.52 38.52
N HIS A 238 -7.64 30.55 38.15
CA HIS A 238 -7.07 31.88 37.87
C HIS A 238 -7.02 32.64 39.20
N PRO A 239 -5.95 33.40 39.49
CA PRO A 239 -6.19 34.84 39.58
C PRO A 239 -5.11 35.69 38.92
N ASP A 240 -5.61 36.80 38.37
CA ASP A 240 -4.96 38.07 38.03
C ASP A 240 -4.11 38.61 39.20
N ILE A 241 -3.06 39.39 38.93
CA ILE A 241 -2.69 40.69 39.57
C ILE A 241 -1.41 41.23 38.88
N THR A 242 -1.62 42.24 38.03
CA THR A 242 -1.00 43.60 38.00
C THR A 242 0.43 43.82 38.51
N GLY A 243 1.27 44.52 37.73
CA GLY A 243 2.33 45.37 38.30
C GLY A 243 3.51 45.76 37.40
N ILE A 244 3.40 46.96 36.80
CA ILE A 244 4.46 47.90 36.36
C ILE A 244 5.22 47.55 35.07
#